data_AF-A0A1A8SIV4-F1
#
_entry.id   AF-A0A1A8SIV4-F1
#
_cell.length_a   1.000
_cell.length_b   1.000
_cell.length_c   1.000
_cell.angle_alpha   90.00
_cell.angle_beta   90.00
_cell.angle_gamma   90.00
#
_symmetry.space_group_name_H-M   'P 1'
#
loop_
_entity.id
_entity.type
_entity.pdbx_description
1 polymer ?
#
loop_
_entity_poly.entity_id
_entity_poly.type
_entity_poly.pdbx_seq_one_letter_code
_entity_poly.pdbx_strand_id
1 'polypeptide(L)'
;LRILTEHFLDNRELKETMIIRDRKTLFSNSLKIREVSERFLKDLEDRIFKDIVFPDICDIIHYHAQHNFPAYIDYVRNQIYQEKTFTSLKKTNPQFAMVISHLQESPQCQRLPFISFLLLPFQRITRIKMLIENILRRTVEGTKEEKTATKALDSVSKIIDKCNTEVGKMRQMEELIQISAMLEFDSKLKAIPVISETRYLEKKGELHEMSKGKTLVNMRAKFSPVHLFLFNDLLIIANKKGAERFVVMDHGHRSMVQVQPLEESSGSVTYENCFNLTIVENHQGRAVERLLKAPSQSDMHRWLAAFPDSFSKDEEEKVYEEFDCPQVQCVEQYVAQQADELSLEPADIVNVICKTNEGVYEGIRLSDGQKGWFPVANTIEITNEHVRRKNLLERYRVSQASNMLKDSKYR
;
A
#
# COMPACT_ATOMS: atom_id res chain seq x y z
N LEU A 1 5.37 -10.86 -24.10
CA LEU A 1 5.45 -12.19 -23.45
C LEU A 1 6.46 -13.09 -24.13
N ARG A 2 6.39 -13.32 -25.45
CA ARG A 2 7.42 -14.11 -26.18
C ARG A 2 8.85 -13.63 -25.94
N ILE A 3 9.11 -12.32 -26.00
CA ILE A 3 10.42 -11.75 -25.64
C ILE A 3 10.83 -12.17 -24.21
N LEU A 4 9.94 -12.01 -23.22
CA LEU A 4 10.22 -12.37 -21.82
C LEU A 4 10.58 -13.86 -21.67
N THR A 5 9.89 -14.74 -22.40
CA THR A 5 10.07 -16.19 -22.28
C THR A 5 11.20 -16.71 -23.16
N GLU A 6 11.20 -16.40 -24.45
CA GLU A 6 12.11 -16.99 -25.43
C GLU A 6 13.46 -16.28 -25.45
N HIS A 7 13.48 -14.94 -25.33
CA HIS A 7 14.73 -14.17 -25.37
C HIS A 7 15.43 -14.07 -24.01
N PHE A 8 14.67 -14.01 -22.91
CA PHE A 8 15.25 -13.88 -21.57
C PHE A 8 15.23 -15.21 -20.80
N LEU A 9 14.05 -15.79 -20.51
CA LEU A 9 13.95 -16.99 -19.65
C LEU A 9 14.66 -18.23 -20.23
N ASP A 10 14.60 -18.41 -21.55
CA ASP A 10 15.18 -19.57 -22.25
C ASP A 10 16.64 -19.34 -22.69
N ASN A 11 17.18 -18.12 -22.50
CA ASN A 11 18.58 -17.82 -22.81
C ASN A 11 19.53 -18.61 -21.89
N ARG A 12 20.47 -19.34 -22.51
CA ARG A 12 21.40 -20.23 -21.80
C ARG A 12 22.40 -19.46 -20.95
N GLU A 13 23.01 -18.41 -21.50
CA GLU A 13 24.00 -17.60 -20.78
C GLU A 13 23.36 -16.96 -19.54
N LEU A 14 22.18 -16.35 -19.71
CA LEU A 14 21.46 -15.74 -18.60
C LEU A 14 21.11 -16.78 -17.53
N LYS A 15 20.65 -17.96 -17.95
CA LYS A 15 20.35 -19.07 -17.03
C LYS A 15 21.55 -19.47 -16.18
N GLU A 16 22.74 -19.52 -16.75
CA GLU A 16 23.98 -19.92 -16.04
C GLU A 16 24.43 -18.88 -15.01
N THR A 17 24.02 -17.61 -15.18
CA THR A 17 24.34 -16.55 -14.22
C THR A 17 23.52 -16.57 -12.93
N MET A 18 22.46 -17.39 -12.82
CA MET A 18 21.52 -17.36 -11.69
C MET A 18 21.30 -18.72 -11.05
N ILE A 19 21.10 -18.74 -9.73
CA ILE A 19 20.60 -19.93 -9.04
C ILE A 19 19.12 -20.18 -9.35
N ILE A 20 18.67 -21.41 -9.12
CA ILE A 20 17.29 -21.86 -9.41
C ILE A 20 16.25 -20.98 -8.67
N ARG A 21 16.53 -20.60 -7.43
CA ARG A 21 15.63 -19.76 -6.61
C ARG A 21 15.42 -18.38 -7.25
N ASP A 22 16.50 -17.72 -7.64
CA ASP A 22 16.44 -16.37 -8.22
C ASP A 22 15.77 -16.40 -9.59
N ARG A 23 16.07 -17.41 -10.42
CA ARG A 23 15.37 -17.61 -11.69
C ARG A 23 13.86 -17.80 -11.49
N LYS A 24 13.45 -18.66 -10.54
CA LYS A 24 12.03 -18.87 -10.24
C LYS A 24 11.36 -17.59 -9.75
N THR A 25 12.05 -16.82 -8.90
CA THR A 25 11.52 -15.55 -8.37
C THR A 25 11.40 -14.51 -9.48
N LEU A 26 12.45 -14.31 -10.27
CA LEU A 26 12.55 -13.29 -11.32
C LEU A 26 11.52 -13.46 -12.44
N PHE A 27 11.30 -14.70 -12.90
CA PHE A 27 10.37 -14.97 -13.99
C PHE A 27 8.98 -15.41 -13.53
N SER A 28 8.82 -15.73 -12.24
CA SER A 28 7.55 -16.13 -11.62
C SER A 28 6.76 -17.11 -12.51
N ASN A 29 5.44 -16.94 -12.60
CA ASN A 29 4.55 -17.74 -13.43
C ASN A 29 4.40 -17.19 -14.86
N SER A 30 5.44 -16.55 -15.43
CA SER A 30 5.38 -15.93 -16.77
C SER A 30 4.97 -16.90 -17.90
N LEU A 31 5.39 -18.17 -17.82
CA LEU A 31 4.97 -19.21 -18.76
C LEU A 31 3.46 -19.46 -18.70
N LYS A 32 2.87 -19.46 -17.50
CA LYS A 32 1.42 -19.61 -17.33
C LYS A 32 0.66 -18.43 -17.92
N ILE A 33 1.17 -17.21 -17.73
CA ILE A 33 0.61 -16.00 -18.34
C ILE A 33 0.67 -16.08 -19.87
N ARG A 34 1.77 -16.60 -20.44
CA ARG A 34 1.87 -16.82 -21.89
C ARG A 34 0.80 -17.80 -22.37
N GLU A 35 0.66 -18.96 -21.73
CA GLU A 35 -0.36 -19.97 -22.08
C GLU A 35 -1.78 -19.37 -22.04
N VAL A 36 -2.13 -18.66 -20.97
CA VAL A 36 -3.44 -18.00 -20.82
C VAL A 36 -3.66 -16.95 -21.91
N SER A 37 -2.62 -16.16 -22.22
CA SER A 37 -2.70 -15.13 -23.25
C SER A 37 -2.86 -15.72 -24.66
N GLU A 38 -2.20 -16.84 -24.95
CA GLU A 38 -2.30 -17.54 -26.23
C GLU A 38 -3.68 -18.19 -26.40
N ARG A 39 -4.23 -18.81 -25.34
CA ARG A 39 -5.59 -19.35 -25.37
C ARG A 39 -6.63 -18.25 -25.59
N PHE A 40 -6.49 -17.12 -24.88
CA PHE A 40 -7.37 -15.97 -25.06
C PHE A 40 -7.29 -15.40 -26.48
N LEU A 41 -6.08 -15.24 -27.03
CA LEU A 41 -5.90 -14.78 -28.40
C LEU A 41 -6.57 -15.73 -29.39
N LYS A 42 -6.37 -17.04 -29.24
CA LYS A 42 -6.97 -18.04 -30.10
C LYS A 42 -8.50 -17.95 -30.11
N ASP A 43 -9.14 -17.86 -28.94
CA ASP A 43 -10.60 -17.77 -28.87
C ASP A 43 -11.13 -16.47 -29.50
N LEU A 44 -10.38 -15.37 -29.42
CA LEU A 44 -10.70 -14.13 -30.12
C LEU A 44 -10.56 -14.26 -31.64
N GLU A 45 -9.47 -14.86 -32.12
CA GLU A 45 -9.22 -15.12 -33.55
C GLU A 45 -10.30 -16.03 -34.13
N ASP A 46 -10.61 -17.15 -33.46
CA ASP A 46 -11.67 -18.08 -33.84
C ASP A 46 -13.03 -17.37 -33.96
N ARG A 47 -13.29 -16.35 -33.12
CA ARG A 47 -14.52 -15.53 -33.22
C ARG A 47 -14.49 -14.56 -34.39
N ILE A 48 -13.37 -13.88 -34.60
CA ILE A 48 -13.17 -12.93 -35.72
C ILE A 48 -13.43 -13.63 -37.06
N PHE A 49 -12.96 -14.86 -37.23
CA PHE A 49 -13.03 -15.59 -38.50
C PHE A 49 -14.29 -16.45 -38.66
N LYS A 50 -15.21 -16.46 -37.69
CA LYS A 50 -16.39 -17.33 -37.72
C LYS A 50 -17.49 -16.84 -38.67
N ASP A 51 -17.80 -15.54 -38.64
CA ASP A 51 -18.95 -14.94 -39.33
C ASP A 51 -18.53 -13.67 -40.08
N ILE A 52 -19.22 -13.36 -41.19
CA ILE A 52 -18.97 -12.15 -42.01
C ILE A 52 -19.29 -10.87 -41.22
N VAL A 53 -20.30 -10.94 -40.35
CA VAL A 53 -20.66 -9.87 -39.43
C VAL A 53 -19.98 -10.16 -38.10
N PHE A 54 -19.03 -9.31 -37.72
CA PHE A 54 -18.29 -9.47 -36.47
C PHE A 54 -19.23 -9.34 -35.25
N PRO A 55 -19.43 -10.43 -34.48
CA PRO A 55 -20.20 -10.37 -33.23
C PRO A 55 -19.34 -9.78 -32.10
N ASP A 56 -19.95 -9.45 -30.96
CA ASP A 56 -19.18 -9.02 -29.79
C ASP A 56 -18.22 -10.12 -29.27
N ILE A 57 -17.26 -9.71 -28.44
CA ILE A 57 -16.26 -10.57 -27.79
C ILE A 57 -16.38 -10.54 -26.26
N CYS A 58 -17.40 -9.87 -25.72
CA CYS A 58 -17.48 -9.64 -24.28
C CYS A 58 -17.78 -10.94 -23.52
N ASP A 59 -18.48 -11.89 -24.16
CA ASP A 59 -18.71 -13.22 -23.62
C ASP A 59 -17.40 -14.01 -23.44
N ILE A 60 -16.50 -13.95 -24.44
CA ILE A 60 -15.17 -14.55 -24.39
C ILE A 60 -14.35 -13.91 -23.26
N ILE A 61 -14.34 -12.58 -23.18
CA ILE A 61 -13.60 -11.87 -22.12
C ILE A 61 -14.13 -12.26 -20.74
N HIS A 62 -15.46 -12.31 -20.56
CA HIS A 62 -16.07 -12.74 -19.31
C HIS A 62 -15.67 -14.16 -18.92
N TYR A 63 -15.71 -15.10 -19.87
CA TYR A 63 -15.28 -16.48 -19.64
C TYR A 63 -13.81 -16.55 -19.19
N HIS A 64 -12.91 -15.87 -19.91
CA HIS A 64 -11.49 -15.83 -19.56
C HIS A 64 -11.23 -15.13 -18.23
N ALA A 65 -11.95 -14.07 -17.91
CA ALA A 65 -11.88 -13.39 -16.63
C ALA A 65 -12.19 -14.35 -15.47
N GLN A 66 -13.19 -15.22 -15.62
CA GLN A 66 -13.57 -16.16 -14.56
C GLN A 66 -12.64 -17.37 -14.43
N HIS A 67 -12.09 -17.87 -15.53
CA HIS A 67 -11.42 -19.19 -15.53
C HIS A 67 -9.90 -19.12 -15.74
N ASN A 68 -9.40 -18.14 -16.50
CA ASN A 68 -8.01 -18.12 -16.95
C ASN A 68 -7.22 -16.93 -16.39
N PHE A 69 -7.83 -15.75 -16.34
CA PHE A 69 -7.18 -14.53 -15.85
C PHE A 69 -6.87 -14.50 -14.34
N PRO A 70 -7.41 -15.37 -13.46
CA PRO A 70 -6.87 -15.49 -12.09
C PRO A 70 -5.35 -15.74 -12.04
N ALA A 71 -4.76 -16.32 -13.09
CA ALA A 71 -3.30 -16.48 -13.21
C ALA A 71 -2.53 -15.15 -13.16
N TYR A 72 -3.14 -14.03 -13.59
CA TYR A 72 -2.52 -12.70 -13.46
C TYR A 72 -2.29 -12.31 -12.00
N ILE A 73 -3.17 -12.72 -11.07
CA ILE A 73 -3.03 -12.43 -9.64
C ILE A 73 -1.75 -13.07 -9.10
N ASP A 74 -1.52 -14.35 -9.42
CA ASP A 74 -0.34 -15.09 -8.97
C ASP A 74 0.97 -14.56 -9.54
N TYR A 75 0.94 -14.03 -10.76
CA TYR A 75 2.11 -13.40 -11.35
C TYR A 75 2.36 -12.01 -10.71
N VAL A 76 1.34 -11.16 -10.68
CA VAL A 76 1.46 -9.76 -10.27
C VAL A 76 1.80 -9.62 -8.79
N ARG A 77 1.28 -10.49 -7.90
CA ARG A 77 1.65 -10.47 -6.47
C ARG A 77 3.16 -10.61 -6.24
N ASN A 78 3.89 -11.27 -7.15
CA ASN A 78 5.33 -11.50 -7.04
C ASN A 78 6.18 -10.32 -7.55
N GLN A 79 5.58 -9.27 -8.10
CA GLN A 79 6.29 -8.17 -8.77
C GLN A 79 7.38 -7.54 -7.89
N ILE A 80 7.11 -7.30 -6.61
CA ILE A 80 8.07 -6.70 -5.68
C ILE A 80 9.32 -7.59 -5.54
N TYR A 81 9.12 -8.91 -5.42
CA TYR A 81 10.23 -9.85 -5.32
C TYR A 81 11.00 -9.96 -6.64
N GLN A 82 10.31 -9.86 -7.79
CA GLN A 82 10.96 -9.81 -9.09
C GLN A 82 11.88 -8.59 -9.21
N GLU A 83 11.38 -7.39 -8.87
CA GLU A 83 12.14 -6.14 -8.90
C GLU A 83 13.33 -6.16 -7.94
N LYS A 84 13.14 -6.65 -6.71
CA LYS A 84 14.22 -6.80 -5.73
C LYS A 84 15.28 -7.78 -6.18
N THR A 85 14.86 -8.95 -6.68
CA THR A 85 15.79 -9.99 -7.18
C THR A 85 16.58 -9.46 -8.36
N PHE A 86 15.93 -8.79 -9.32
CA PHE A 86 16.60 -8.15 -10.44
C PHE A 86 17.63 -7.11 -9.99
N THR A 87 17.22 -6.21 -9.10
CA THR A 87 18.09 -5.13 -8.59
C THR A 87 19.28 -5.69 -7.83
N SER A 88 19.06 -6.71 -6.99
CA SER A 88 20.11 -7.41 -6.26
C SER A 88 21.08 -8.08 -7.23
N LEU A 89 20.60 -8.93 -8.14
CA LEU A 89 21.45 -9.62 -9.12
C LEU A 89 22.25 -8.64 -9.99
N LYS A 90 21.61 -7.58 -10.49
CA LYS A 90 22.29 -6.56 -11.30
C LYS A 90 23.40 -5.85 -10.53
N LYS A 91 23.26 -5.70 -9.20
CA LYS A 91 24.25 -5.05 -8.34
C LYS A 91 25.37 -6.01 -7.89
N THR A 92 25.04 -7.24 -7.54
CA THR A 92 25.97 -8.18 -6.88
C THR A 92 26.61 -9.18 -7.83
N ASN A 93 26.05 -9.37 -9.03
CA ASN A 93 26.52 -10.35 -10.00
C ASN A 93 26.91 -9.67 -11.33
N PRO A 94 28.21 -9.39 -11.55
CA PRO A 94 28.69 -8.72 -12.76
C PRO A 94 28.39 -9.50 -14.05
N GLN A 95 28.43 -10.84 -14.00
CA GLN A 95 28.14 -11.67 -15.17
C GLN A 95 26.67 -11.56 -15.57
N PHE A 96 25.75 -11.62 -14.60
CA PHE A 96 24.32 -11.36 -14.83
C PHE A 96 24.11 -9.96 -15.42
N ALA A 97 24.75 -8.94 -14.84
CA ALA A 97 24.63 -7.56 -15.29
C ALA A 97 25.11 -7.36 -16.74
N MET A 98 26.21 -8.01 -17.12
CA MET A 98 26.73 -7.97 -18.49
C MET A 98 25.77 -8.66 -19.47
N VAL A 99 25.38 -9.91 -19.18
CA VAL A 99 24.49 -10.68 -20.07
C VAL A 99 23.13 -10.00 -20.23
N ILE A 100 22.52 -9.54 -19.15
CA ILE A 100 21.21 -8.87 -19.24
C ILE A 100 21.31 -7.54 -20.01
N SER A 101 22.42 -6.80 -19.88
CA SER A 101 22.62 -5.56 -20.64
C SER A 101 22.72 -5.85 -22.13
N HIS A 102 23.51 -6.87 -22.51
CA HIS A 102 23.62 -7.31 -23.90
C HIS A 102 22.27 -7.77 -24.48
N LEU A 103 21.49 -8.55 -23.72
CA LEU A 103 20.17 -9.00 -24.18
C LEU A 103 19.20 -7.82 -24.40
N GLN A 104 19.26 -6.76 -23.60
CA GLN A 104 18.41 -5.57 -23.77
C GLN A 104 18.77 -4.73 -25.00
N GLU A 105 20.01 -4.83 -25.51
CA GLU A 105 20.45 -4.14 -26.74
C GLU A 105 19.87 -4.77 -28.01
N SER A 106 19.35 -5.99 -27.92
CA SER A 106 18.75 -6.68 -29.05
C SER A 106 17.62 -5.85 -29.69
N PRO A 107 17.54 -5.73 -31.03
CA PRO A 107 16.51 -4.95 -31.71
C PRO A 107 15.07 -5.35 -31.33
N GLN A 108 14.84 -6.62 -31.02
CA GLN A 108 13.53 -7.11 -30.60
C GLN A 108 13.06 -6.54 -29.26
N CYS A 109 13.98 -6.05 -28.42
CA CYS A 109 13.65 -5.37 -27.17
C CYS A 109 13.17 -3.93 -27.40
N GLN A 110 13.34 -3.36 -28.60
CA GLN A 110 12.90 -2.00 -28.95
C GLN A 110 13.36 -0.93 -27.94
N ARG A 111 14.59 -1.07 -27.42
CA ARG A 111 15.19 -0.20 -26.38
C ARG A 111 14.44 -0.18 -25.04
N LEU A 112 13.51 -1.12 -24.81
CA LEU A 112 12.86 -1.27 -23.51
C LEU A 112 13.77 -2.06 -22.55
N PRO A 113 13.90 -1.63 -21.30
CA PRO A 113 14.64 -2.39 -20.30
C PRO A 113 13.88 -3.66 -19.89
N PHE A 114 14.61 -4.65 -19.37
CA PHE A 114 14.08 -5.94 -18.95
C PHE A 114 12.87 -5.81 -18.00
N ILE A 115 12.96 -4.92 -17.01
CA ILE A 115 11.88 -4.66 -16.04
C ILE A 115 10.57 -4.27 -16.73
N SER A 116 10.61 -3.51 -17.84
CA SER A 116 9.39 -3.14 -18.58
C SER A 116 8.65 -4.37 -19.11
N PHE A 117 9.37 -5.44 -19.48
CA PHE A 117 8.74 -6.69 -19.93
C PHE A 117 8.08 -7.46 -18.77
N LEU A 118 8.63 -7.37 -17.56
CA LEU A 118 8.03 -7.97 -16.36
C LEU A 118 6.69 -7.31 -15.99
N LEU A 119 6.52 -6.03 -16.30
CA LEU A 119 5.29 -5.26 -16.03
C LEU A 119 4.17 -5.49 -17.05
N LEU A 120 4.47 -6.04 -18.23
CA LEU A 120 3.49 -6.22 -19.31
C LEU A 120 2.22 -6.99 -18.89
N PRO A 121 2.27 -8.06 -18.07
CA PRO A 121 1.07 -8.76 -17.63
C PRO A 121 0.09 -7.87 -16.87
N PHE A 122 0.57 -7.04 -15.94
CA PHE A 122 -0.28 -6.11 -15.21
C PHE A 122 -0.86 -5.04 -16.14
N GLN A 123 -0.04 -4.47 -17.02
CA GLN A 123 -0.52 -3.49 -17.99
C GLN A 123 -1.52 -4.10 -19.00
N ARG A 124 -1.45 -5.41 -19.27
CA ARG A 124 -2.34 -6.07 -20.22
C ARG A 124 -3.75 -6.17 -19.65
N ILE A 125 -3.90 -6.62 -18.40
CA ILE A 125 -5.21 -6.77 -17.78
C ILE A 125 -5.89 -5.41 -17.56
N THR A 126 -5.14 -4.36 -17.22
CA THR A 126 -5.69 -2.99 -17.12
C THR A 126 -6.10 -2.43 -18.47
N ARG A 127 -5.34 -2.67 -19.54
CA ARG A 127 -5.75 -2.31 -20.91
C ARG A 127 -7.01 -3.03 -21.36
N ILE A 128 -7.19 -4.31 -20.99
CA ILE A 128 -8.43 -5.05 -21.29
C ILE A 128 -9.64 -4.34 -20.66
N LYS A 129 -9.54 -3.92 -19.38
CA LYS A 129 -10.58 -3.11 -18.72
C LYS A 129 -10.95 -1.87 -19.53
N MET A 130 -9.96 -1.06 -19.92
CA MET A 130 -10.19 0.17 -20.71
C MET A 130 -10.85 -0.11 -22.07
N LEU A 131 -10.49 -1.21 -22.72
CA LEU A 131 -11.09 -1.60 -24.00
C LEU A 131 -12.57 -1.99 -23.82
N ILE A 132 -12.92 -2.72 -22.76
CA ILE A 132 -14.32 -3.07 -22.45
C ILE A 132 -15.13 -1.81 -22.11
N GLU A 133 -14.57 -0.87 -21.34
CA GLU A 133 -15.22 0.41 -21.05
C GLU A 133 -15.55 1.19 -22.33
N ASN A 134 -14.63 1.18 -23.31
CA ASN A 134 -14.87 1.79 -24.61
C ASN A 134 -15.94 1.07 -25.44
N ILE A 135 -16.02 -0.26 -25.35
CA ILE A 135 -17.11 -1.03 -25.97
C ILE A 135 -18.44 -0.62 -25.32
N LEU A 136 -18.51 -0.62 -23.99
CA LEU A 136 -19.72 -0.32 -23.24
C LEU A 136 -20.25 1.09 -23.56
N ARG A 137 -19.36 2.09 -23.65
CA ARG A 137 -19.72 3.48 -24.03
C ARG A 137 -20.31 3.60 -25.43
N ARG A 138 -20.05 2.64 -26.32
CA ARG A 138 -20.53 2.63 -27.72
C ARG A 138 -21.67 1.63 -27.94
N THR A 139 -22.05 0.89 -26.91
CA THR A 139 -23.11 -0.11 -26.96
C THR A 139 -24.44 0.56 -26.61
N VAL A 140 -25.50 0.20 -27.32
CA VAL A 140 -26.85 0.76 -27.08
C VAL A 140 -27.39 0.23 -25.75
N GLU A 141 -28.00 1.11 -24.96
CA GLU A 141 -28.60 0.75 -23.66
C GLU A 141 -29.77 -0.24 -23.80
N GLY A 142 -29.93 -1.10 -22.80
CA GLY A 142 -30.98 -2.13 -22.73
C GLY A 142 -30.68 -3.39 -23.55
N THR A 143 -29.57 -3.43 -24.29
CA THR A 143 -29.23 -4.54 -25.18
C THR A 143 -28.59 -5.73 -24.45
N LYS A 144 -28.52 -6.89 -25.13
CA LYS A 144 -27.85 -8.09 -24.59
C LYS A 144 -26.33 -7.88 -24.53
N GLU A 145 -25.81 -7.15 -25.51
CA GLU A 145 -24.42 -6.76 -25.68
C GLU A 145 -23.98 -5.90 -24.50
N GLU A 146 -24.80 -4.92 -24.10
CA GLU A 146 -24.54 -4.08 -22.91
C GLU A 146 -24.41 -4.96 -21.67
N LYS A 147 -25.39 -5.83 -21.41
CA LYS A 147 -25.36 -6.75 -20.25
C LYS A 147 -24.12 -7.63 -20.23
N THR A 148 -23.67 -8.08 -21.41
CA THR A 148 -22.50 -8.96 -21.54
C THR A 148 -21.21 -8.18 -21.32
N ALA A 149 -21.09 -6.97 -21.88
CA ALA A 149 -19.99 -6.06 -21.64
C ALA A 149 -19.88 -5.64 -20.17
N THR A 150 -20.99 -5.34 -19.49
CA THR A 150 -21.01 -5.03 -18.06
C THR A 150 -20.50 -6.19 -17.21
N LYS A 151 -20.92 -7.43 -17.52
CA LYS A 151 -20.43 -8.64 -16.81
C LYS A 151 -18.94 -8.86 -17.02
N ALA A 152 -18.45 -8.67 -18.25
CA ALA A 152 -17.03 -8.77 -18.56
C ALA A 152 -16.22 -7.71 -17.79
N LEU A 153 -16.71 -6.46 -17.77
CA LEU A 153 -16.07 -5.35 -17.08
C LEU A 153 -15.97 -5.59 -15.57
N ASP A 154 -17.06 -6.03 -14.94
CA ASP A 154 -17.10 -6.37 -13.51
C ASP A 154 -16.10 -7.50 -13.19
N SER A 155 -16.08 -8.55 -14.02
CA SER A 155 -15.18 -9.70 -13.82
C SER A 155 -13.71 -9.30 -13.93
N VAL A 156 -13.34 -8.52 -14.94
CA VAL A 156 -11.96 -8.03 -15.12
C VAL A 156 -11.58 -7.05 -14.01
N SER A 157 -12.49 -6.16 -13.59
CA SER A 157 -12.24 -5.22 -12.50
C SER A 157 -11.93 -5.93 -11.19
N LYS A 158 -12.71 -6.97 -10.84
CA LYS A 158 -12.44 -7.81 -9.66
C LYS A 158 -11.06 -8.45 -9.65
N ILE A 159 -10.54 -8.85 -10.82
CA ILE A 159 -9.19 -9.41 -10.94
C ILE A 159 -8.15 -8.31 -10.68
N ILE A 160 -8.33 -7.13 -11.26
CA ILE A 160 -7.42 -5.99 -11.05
C ILE A 160 -7.40 -5.58 -9.58
N ASP A 161 -8.56 -5.48 -8.94
CA ASP A 161 -8.68 -5.14 -7.51
C ASP A 161 -7.98 -6.20 -6.64
N LYS A 162 -8.13 -7.48 -6.99
CA LYS A 162 -7.45 -8.58 -6.30
C LYS A 162 -5.93 -8.55 -6.53
N CYS A 163 -5.45 -8.26 -7.74
CA CYS A 163 -4.03 -8.04 -8.00
C CYS A 163 -3.47 -6.93 -7.11
N ASN A 164 -4.14 -5.77 -7.06
CA ASN A 164 -3.71 -4.63 -6.23
C ASN A 164 -3.67 -5.00 -4.74
N THR A 165 -4.71 -5.70 -4.26
CA THR A 165 -4.79 -6.17 -2.87
C THR A 165 -3.62 -7.10 -2.53
N GLU A 166 -3.34 -8.09 -3.39
CA GLU A 166 -2.26 -9.06 -3.13
C GLU A 166 -0.87 -8.41 -3.25
N VAL A 167 -0.66 -7.45 -4.16
CA VAL A 167 0.56 -6.63 -4.19
C VAL A 167 0.72 -5.84 -2.90
N GLY A 168 -0.36 -5.21 -2.40
CA GLY A 168 -0.35 -4.48 -1.13
C GLY A 168 0.07 -5.36 0.04
N LYS A 169 -0.51 -6.56 0.17
CA LYS A 169 -0.13 -7.55 1.19
C LYS A 169 1.34 -7.95 1.09
N MET A 170 1.86 -8.12 -0.12
CA MET A 170 3.27 -8.47 -0.32
C MET A 170 4.20 -7.31 0.08
N ARG A 171 3.81 -6.05 -0.13
CA ARG A 171 4.56 -4.88 0.38
C ARG A 171 4.58 -4.87 1.91
N GLN A 172 3.42 -5.08 2.55
CA GLN A 172 3.31 -5.14 4.00
C GLN A 172 4.16 -6.26 4.59
N MET A 173 4.08 -7.47 4.01
CA MET A 173 4.89 -8.61 4.44
C MET A 173 6.39 -8.31 4.35
N GLU A 174 6.82 -7.69 3.25
CA GLU A 174 8.22 -7.30 3.07
C GLU A 174 8.67 -6.24 4.07
N GLU A 175 7.82 -5.27 4.39
CA GLU A 175 8.10 -4.29 5.44
C GLU A 175 8.26 -4.97 6.81
N LEU A 176 7.39 -5.94 7.14
CA LEU A 176 7.53 -6.73 8.38
C LEU A 176 8.84 -7.52 8.42
N ILE A 177 9.27 -8.12 7.30
CA ILE A 177 10.55 -8.83 7.20
C ILE A 177 11.71 -7.88 7.48
N GLN A 178 11.69 -6.69 6.89
CA GLN A 178 12.72 -5.67 7.11
C GLN A 178 12.77 -5.22 8.57
N ILE A 179 11.62 -4.90 9.16
CA ILE A 179 11.54 -4.48 10.56
C ILE A 179 12.00 -5.62 11.49
N SER A 180 11.56 -6.85 11.24
CA SER A 180 11.96 -8.02 12.02
C SER A 180 13.47 -8.27 11.98
N ALA A 181 14.14 -7.97 10.85
CA ALA A 181 15.59 -8.11 10.72
C ALA A 181 16.37 -7.01 11.49
N MET A 182 15.73 -5.86 11.73
CA MET A 182 16.32 -4.73 12.46
C MET A 182 16.11 -4.82 13.98
N LEU A 183 15.10 -5.59 14.43
CA LEU A 183 14.74 -5.73 15.84
C LEU A 183 15.53 -6.86 16.53
N GLU A 184 16.14 -6.54 17.67
CA GLU A 184 16.80 -7.48 18.56
C GLU A 184 16.06 -7.53 19.90
N PHE A 185 15.67 -8.72 20.34
CA PHE A 185 15.07 -8.94 21.65
C PHE A 185 16.17 -9.35 22.64
N ASP A 186 16.29 -8.62 23.75
CA ASP A 186 17.16 -9.04 24.86
C ASP A 186 16.68 -10.41 25.38
N SER A 187 17.62 -11.29 25.71
CA SER A 187 17.40 -12.57 26.40
C SER A 187 16.42 -12.53 27.58
N LYS A 188 16.29 -11.39 28.26
CA LYS A 188 15.37 -11.19 29.40
C LYS A 188 13.94 -10.87 28.98
N LEU A 189 13.72 -10.53 27.72
CA LEU A 189 12.42 -10.20 27.16
C LEU A 189 11.88 -11.40 26.39
N LYS A 190 10.58 -11.66 26.54
CA LYS A 190 9.90 -12.68 25.74
C LYS A 190 9.89 -12.21 24.28
N ALA A 191 10.65 -12.89 23.42
CA ALA A 191 10.60 -12.63 21.99
C ALA A 191 9.19 -12.92 21.44
N ILE A 192 8.74 -12.09 20.51
CA ILE A 192 7.45 -12.24 19.84
C ILE A 192 7.66 -12.30 18.32
N PRO A 193 6.85 -13.07 17.60
CA PRO A 193 6.91 -13.10 16.14
C PRO A 193 6.47 -11.74 15.62
N VAL A 194 7.37 -10.97 15.00
CA VAL A 194 7.04 -9.68 14.35
C VAL A 194 6.30 -9.93 13.04
N ILE A 195 6.68 -10.97 12.30
CA ILE A 195 6.07 -11.35 11.02
C ILE A 195 4.78 -12.12 11.28
N SER A 196 3.65 -11.63 10.74
CA SER A 196 2.33 -12.25 10.81
C SER A 196 1.54 -11.93 9.54
N GLU A 197 0.63 -12.81 9.13
CA GLU A 197 -0.19 -12.62 7.92
C GLU A 197 -1.15 -11.44 8.02
N THR A 198 -1.64 -11.14 9.22
CA THR A 198 -2.64 -10.09 9.48
C THR A 198 -2.05 -8.80 10.01
N ARG A 199 -0.74 -8.75 10.25
CA ARG A 199 -0.08 -7.59 10.83
C ARG A 199 0.37 -6.63 9.73
N TYR A 200 0.23 -5.34 9.98
CA TYR A 200 0.84 -4.29 9.17
C TYR A 200 1.31 -3.15 10.07
N LEU A 201 2.35 -2.44 9.63
CA LEU A 201 2.84 -1.27 10.35
C LEU A 201 1.88 -0.11 10.11
N GLU A 202 1.43 0.52 11.19
CA GLU A 202 0.62 1.75 11.14
C GLU A 202 1.50 2.98 11.26
N LYS A 203 2.44 3.00 12.20
CA LYS A 203 3.36 4.13 12.39
C LYS A 203 4.68 3.68 13.00
N LYS A 204 5.78 4.33 12.63
CA LYS A 204 7.06 4.21 13.34
C LYS A 204 7.73 5.58 13.43
N GLY A 205 8.54 5.80 14.45
CA GLY A 205 9.21 7.07 14.62
C GLY A 205 10.04 7.16 15.88
N GLU A 206 11.00 8.08 15.86
CA GLU A 206 11.78 8.45 17.03
C GLU A 206 11.03 9.48 17.86
N LEU A 207 10.95 9.22 19.16
CA LEU A 207 10.41 10.10 20.19
C LEU A 207 11.46 10.26 21.30
N HIS A 208 11.22 11.20 22.20
CA HIS A 208 12.09 11.44 23.34
C HIS A 208 11.35 11.11 24.63
N GLU A 209 11.78 10.06 25.33
CA GLU A 209 11.21 9.65 26.61
C GLU A 209 11.86 10.43 27.77
N MET A 210 11.04 11.02 28.65
CA MET A 210 11.53 11.66 29.86
C MET A 210 11.86 10.62 30.93
N SER A 211 13.11 10.59 31.37
CA SER A 211 13.50 9.79 32.52
C SER A 211 13.01 10.45 33.83
N LYS A 212 12.23 9.72 34.64
CA LYS A 212 11.87 10.13 36.01
C LYS A 212 13.15 10.05 36.87
N GLY A 213 13.75 11.20 37.20
CA GLY A 213 14.94 11.27 38.04
C GLY A 213 14.69 10.66 39.42
N LYS A 214 15.60 9.82 39.91
CA LYS A 214 15.45 9.09 41.19
C LYS A 214 15.78 9.93 42.45
N THR A 215 16.03 11.24 42.32
CA THR A 215 16.52 12.04 43.46
C THR A 215 15.96 13.46 43.47
N LEU A 216 15.49 13.90 44.66
CA LEU A 216 14.83 15.17 44.98
C LEU A 216 15.66 16.45 44.75
N VAL A 217 16.86 16.40 44.18
CA VAL A 217 17.83 17.52 44.27
C VAL A 217 18.27 18.09 42.92
N ASN A 218 17.83 17.56 41.77
CA ASN A 218 18.07 18.25 40.48
C ASN A 218 16.97 17.91 39.44
N MET A 219 15.93 18.74 39.38
CA MET A 219 14.83 18.66 38.41
C MET A 219 15.21 19.22 37.03
N ARG A 220 16.17 18.60 36.34
CA ARG A 220 16.19 18.70 34.87
C ARG A 220 15.68 17.40 34.29
N ALA A 221 14.51 17.47 33.68
CA ALA A 221 13.96 16.42 32.84
C ALA A 221 15.02 16.02 31.80
N LYS A 222 15.55 14.80 31.93
CA LYS A 222 16.47 14.24 30.95
C LYS A 222 15.66 13.40 29.98
N PHE A 223 15.67 13.83 28.72
CA PHE A 223 15.07 13.11 27.63
C PHE A 223 16.08 12.17 26.98
N SER A 224 15.65 10.95 26.68
CA SER A 224 16.43 9.96 25.93
C SER A 224 15.66 9.51 24.68
N PRO A 225 16.33 9.34 23.54
CA PRO A 225 15.66 8.91 22.32
C PRO A 225 15.15 7.48 22.48
N VAL A 226 13.93 7.25 22.00
CA VAL A 226 13.26 5.96 21.94
C VAL A 226 12.57 5.83 20.57
N HIS A 227 12.49 4.63 20.04
CA HIS A 227 11.81 4.36 18.78
C HIS A 227 10.56 3.52 19.03
N LEU A 228 9.43 3.97 18.50
CA LEU A 228 8.17 3.22 18.56
C LEU A 228 7.92 2.58 17.19
N PHE A 229 7.47 1.32 17.22
CA PHE A 229 6.91 0.62 16.08
C PHE A 229 5.48 0.21 16.45
N LEU A 230 4.52 0.89 15.86
CA LEU A 230 3.10 0.68 16.07
C LEU A 230 2.53 -0.10 14.90
N PHE A 231 2.08 -1.31 15.18
CA PHE A 231 1.33 -2.16 14.28
C PHE A 231 -0.15 -2.14 14.66
N ASN A 232 -1.00 -2.64 13.77
CA ASN A 232 -2.45 -2.73 13.98
C ASN A 232 -2.89 -3.59 15.18
N ASP A 233 -2.02 -4.42 15.74
CA ASP A 233 -2.29 -5.27 16.91
C ASP A 233 -1.25 -5.13 18.05
N LEU A 234 -0.14 -4.43 17.82
CA LEU A 234 1.04 -4.50 18.66
C LEU A 234 1.79 -3.17 18.70
N LEU A 235 2.24 -2.76 19.89
CA LEU A 235 3.23 -1.70 20.05
C LEU A 235 4.56 -2.31 20.51
N ILE A 236 5.66 -1.95 19.82
CA ILE A 236 7.03 -2.24 20.24
C ILE A 236 7.76 -0.94 20.53
N ILE A 237 8.46 -0.89 21.67
CA ILE A 237 9.30 0.23 22.10
C ILE A 237 10.75 -0.27 22.11
N ALA A 238 11.64 0.44 21.41
CA ALA A 238 13.02 0.02 21.23
C ALA A 238 14.01 1.19 21.29
N ASN A 239 15.26 0.90 21.68
CA ASN A 239 16.36 1.84 21.58
C ASN A 239 17.14 1.59 20.30
N LYS A 240 17.44 2.65 19.54
CA LYS A 240 18.31 2.57 18.37
C LYS A 240 19.76 2.30 18.80
N LYS A 241 20.41 1.30 18.19
CA LYS A 241 21.78 0.88 18.48
C LYS A 241 22.60 0.78 17.19
N GLY A 242 23.13 1.90 16.73
CA GLY A 242 23.83 2.02 15.44
C GLY A 242 22.89 2.50 14.33
N ALA A 243 23.23 2.22 13.07
CA ALA A 243 22.47 2.75 11.93
C ALA A 243 21.09 2.06 11.75
N GLU A 244 21.06 0.72 11.79
CA GLU A 244 19.88 -0.07 11.38
C GLU A 244 19.42 -1.10 12.43
N ARG A 245 19.96 -1.08 13.65
CA ARG A 245 19.62 -2.05 14.69
C ARG A 245 18.84 -1.36 15.81
N PHE A 246 17.80 -2.03 16.30
CA PHE A 246 16.95 -1.57 17.39
C PHE A 246 16.84 -2.66 18.45
N VAL A 247 17.17 -2.32 19.70
CA VAL A 247 17.04 -3.25 20.83
C VAL A 247 15.69 -3.01 21.49
N VAL A 248 14.82 -4.01 21.45
CA VAL A 248 13.49 -3.95 22.07
C VAL A 248 13.65 -3.82 23.57
N MET A 249 12.91 -2.89 24.16
CA MET A 249 12.85 -2.64 25.59
C MET A 249 11.53 -3.08 26.22
N ASP A 250 10.44 -2.89 25.48
CA ASP A 250 9.09 -3.12 25.96
C ASP A 250 8.15 -3.37 24.78
N HIS A 251 7.05 -4.07 25.04
CA HIS A 251 5.99 -4.25 24.06
C HIS A 251 4.68 -4.62 24.74
N GLY A 252 3.57 -4.34 24.06
CA GLY A 252 2.22 -4.63 24.53
C GLY A 252 1.24 -4.73 23.38
N HIS A 253 0.12 -5.42 23.61
CA HIS A 253 -0.96 -5.46 22.64
C HIS A 253 -1.55 -4.04 22.47
N ARG A 254 -1.87 -3.65 21.23
CA ARG A 254 -2.34 -2.28 20.92
C ARG A 254 -3.56 -1.87 21.73
N SER A 255 -4.50 -2.79 21.97
CA SER A 255 -5.71 -2.52 22.77
C SER A 255 -5.44 -2.22 24.26
N MET A 256 -4.21 -2.46 24.73
CA MET A 256 -3.79 -2.18 26.10
C MET A 256 -2.95 -0.89 26.19
N VAL A 257 -2.89 -0.10 25.12
CA VAL A 257 -2.15 1.16 25.07
C VAL A 257 -3.13 2.31 25.00
N GLN A 258 -2.91 3.31 25.86
CA GLN A 258 -3.66 4.56 25.90
C GLN A 258 -2.69 5.73 25.78
N VAL A 259 -3.12 6.81 25.13
CA VAL A 259 -2.29 8.01 24.95
C VAL A 259 -3.08 9.26 25.33
N GLN A 260 -2.49 10.18 26.07
CA GLN A 260 -3.16 11.41 26.48
C GLN A 260 -2.24 12.61 26.25
N PRO A 261 -2.72 13.71 25.66
CA PRO A 261 -1.94 14.95 25.61
C PRO A 261 -1.66 15.44 27.03
N LEU A 262 -0.53 16.13 27.23
CA LEU A 262 -0.34 16.85 28.48
C LEU A 262 -1.13 18.15 28.44
N GLU A 263 -2.11 18.28 29.35
CA GLU A 263 -2.84 19.54 29.52
C GLU A 263 -1.90 20.66 29.98
N GLU A 264 -2.05 21.84 29.38
CA GLU A 264 -1.34 23.06 29.76
C GLU A 264 -1.83 23.57 31.12
N SER A 265 -1.38 22.94 32.20
CA SER A 265 -1.66 23.46 33.54
C SER A 265 -0.89 24.77 33.78
N SER A 266 -1.62 25.82 34.15
CA SER A 266 -1.12 27.15 34.43
C SER A 266 -0.25 27.17 35.69
N GLY A 267 1.06 26.91 35.54
CA GLY A 267 2.04 27.20 36.60
C GLY A 267 3.26 26.29 36.74
N SER A 268 3.42 25.24 35.92
CA SER A 268 4.64 24.40 35.90
C SER A 268 5.22 24.34 34.49
N VAL A 269 6.51 24.00 34.38
CA VAL A 269 7.27 23.91 33.12
C VAL A 269 6.46 23.19 32.04
N THR A 270 5.99 23.94 31.05
CA THR A 270 5.28 23.41 29.88
C THR A 270 6.29 22.66 29.02
N TYR A 271 6.08 21.35 28.83
CA TYR A 271 6.84 20.59 27.85
C TYR A 271 6.04 20.56 26.55
N GLU A 272 6.42 21.42 25.61
CA GLU A 272 5.82 21.44 24.26
C GLU A 272 5.95 20.07 23.58
N ASN A 273 4.92 19.71 22.81
CA ASN A 273 4.83 18.48 22.02
C ASN A 273 4.95 17.20 22.86
N CYS A 274 4.47 17.22 24.11
CA CYS A 274 4.50 16.07 25.00
C CYS A 274 3.14 15.40 25.19
N PHE A 275 3.18 14.08 25.30
CA PHE A 275 2.02 13.25 25.61
C PHE A 275 2.43 12.08 26.52
N ASN A 276 1.49 11.60 27.32
CA ASN A 276 1.65 10.40 28.11
C ASN A 276 1.22 9.19 27.30
N LEU A 277 2.04 8.15 27.29
CA LEU A 277 1.71 6.82 26.79
C LEU A 277 1.65 5.86 27.96
N THR A 278 0.48 5.24 28.15
CA THR A 278 0.24 4.25 29.20
C THR A 278 0.00 2.89 28.55
N ILE A 279 0.87 1.93 28.86
CA ILE A 279 0.63 0.52 28.59
C ILE A 279 -0.01 -0.05 29.85
N VAL A 280 -1.31 -0.33 29.81
CA VAL A 280 -2.08 -0.88 30.94
C VAL A 280 -1.50 -2.24 31.37
N GLU A 281 -1.17 -3.06 30.39
CA GLU A 281 -0.53 -4.35 30.60
C GLU A 281 0.52 -4.61 29.51
N ASN A 282 1.79 -4.56 29.88
CA ASN A 282 2.89 -4.90 28.98
C ASN A 282 3.17 -6.41 28.97
N HIS A 283 4.19 -6.83 28.23
CA HIS A 283 4.59 -8.22 28.12
C HIS A 283 4.98 -8.93 29.45
N GLN A 284 5.15 -8.19 30.55
CA GLN A 284 5.42 -8.69 31.90
C GLN A 284 4.19 -8.66 32.81
N GLY A 285 3.01 -8.29 32.30
CA GLY A 285 1.81 -8.07 33.11
C GLY A 285 1.87 -6.79 33.94
N ARG A 286 2.71 -5.81 33.57
CA ARG A 286 2.93 -4.57 34.34
C ARG A 286 2.33 -3.37 33.63
N ALA A 287 1.72 -2.48 34.40
CA ALA A 287 1.35 -1.16 33.96
C ALA A 287 2.60 -0.26 33.87
N VAL A 288 2.78 0.41 32.72
CA VAL A 288 3.93 1.28 32.46
C VAL A 288 3.42 2.59 31.87
N GLU A 289 3.79 3.70 32.50
CA GLU A 289 3.50 5.05 32.02
C GLU A 289 4.80 5.72 31.57
N ARG A 290 4.78 6.33 30.38
CA ARG A 290 5.91 6.99 29.75
C ARG A 290 5.52 8.38 29.28
N LEU A 291 6.28 9.39 29.69
CA LEU A 291 6.14 10.74 29.14
C LEU A 291 7.01 10.85 27.88
N LEU A 292 6.39 11.06 26.74
CA LEU A 292 7.04 11.13 25.44
C LEU A 292 6.97 12.55 24.89
N LYS A 293 8.04 12.98 24.23
CA LYS A 293 8.12 14.24 23.47
C LYS A 293 8.29 13.92 21.98
N ALA A 294 7.39 14.44 21.17
CA ALA A 294 7.46 14.41 19.72
C ALA A 294 8.36 15.53 19.18
N PRO A 295 8.97 15.34 17.99
CA PRO A 295 9.83 16.36 17.38
C PRO A 295 9.05 17.59 16.87
N SER A 296 7.77 17.45 16.57
CA SER A 296 6.86 18.51 16.11
C SER A 296 5.47 18.36 16.73
N GLN A 297 4.63 19.40 16.61
CA GLN A 297 3.24 19.33 17.07
C GLN A 297 2.44 18.38 16.16
N SER A 298 2.67 18.42 14.85
CA SER A 298 2.06 17.47 13.91
C SER A 298 2.41 16.02 14.23
N ASP A 299 3.67 15.72 14.57
CA ASP A 299 4.05 14.36 14.97
C ASP A 299 3.33 13.92 16.26
N MET A 300 3.19 14.82 17.25
CA MET A 300 2.41 14.55 18.45
C MET A 300 0.96 14.18 18.09
N HIS A 301 0.29 15.02 17.29
CA HIS A 301 -1.11 14.80 16.91
C HIS A 301 -1.27 13.50 16.10
N ARG A 302 -0.35 13.21 15.17
CA ARG A 302 -0.34 11.96 14.40
C ARG A 302 -0.14 10.73 15.30
N TRP A 303 0.72 10.82 16.32
CA TRP A 303 0.88 9.76 17.31
C TRP A 303 -0.37 9.57 18.15
N LEU A 304 -1.00 10.64 18.62
CA LEU A 304 -2.25 10.55 19.38
C LEU A 304 -3.39 9.99 18.53
N ALA A 305 -3.54 10.45 17.28
CA ALA A 305 -4.59 10.01 16.35
C ALA A 305 -4.43 8.54 15.95
N ALA A 306 -3.20 8.01 16.03
CA ALA A 306 -2.94 6.60 15.83
C ALA A 306 -3.49 5.71 16.97
N PHE A 307 -4.07 6.25 18.06
CA PHE A 307 -4.73 5.48 19.12
C PHE A 307 -6.14 6.06 19.39
N PRO A 308 -7.15 5.69 18.58
CA PRO A 308 -8.44 6.40 18.51
C PRO A 308 -9.29 6.37 19.79
N ASP A 309 -9.03 5.46 20.73
CA ASP A 309 -9.83 5.36 21.97
C ASP A 309 -9.47 6.41 23.05
N SER A 310 -8.53 7.32 22.78
CA SER A 310 -7.99 8.21 23.83
C SER A 310 -8.23 9.71 23.61
N PHE A 311 -8.90 10.12 22.53
CA PHE A 311 -9.23 11.53 22.28
C PHE A 311 -10.66 11.87 22.73
N SER A 312 -10.78 12.77 23.71
CA SER A 312 -11.83 13.78 23.67
C SER A 312 -11.49 14.74 22.53
N LYS A 313 -12.39 14.93 21.56
CA LYS A 313 -12.21 15.83 20.42
C LYS A 313 -11.81 17.23 20.93
N ASP A 314 -10.58 17.65 20.67
CA ASP A 314 -10.19 19.06 20.83
C ASP A 314 -11.04 19.90 19.86
N GLU A 315 -11.56 21.02 20.34
CA GLU A 315 -12.45 21.93 19.59
C GLU A 315 -11.75 22.60 18.38
N GLU A 316 -10.42 22.46 18.25
CA GLU A 316 -9.63 23.06 17.18
C GLU A 316 -9.44 22.16 15.94
N GLU A 317 -9.62 20.84 16.05
CA GLU A 317 -9.54 19.93 14.89
C GLU A 317 -10.91 19.76 14.22
N LYS A 318 -11.08 20.37 13.04
CA LYS A 318 -12.27 20.14 12.21
C LYS A 318 -12.22 18.74 11.59
N VAL A 319 -12.83 17.78 12.28
CA VAL A 319 -13.20 16.48 11.71
C VAL A 319 -14.42 16.70 10.82
N TYR A 320 -14.26 16.56 9.51
CA TYR A 320 -15.37 16.71 8.56
C TYR A 320 -16.18 15.41 8.48
N GLU A 321 -17.51 15.53 8.42
CA GLU A 321 -18.36 14.37 8.13
C GLU A 321 -18.22 13.94 6.65
N GLU A 322 -18.46 12.65 6.36
CA GLU A 322 -18.21 12.05 5.03
C GLU A 322 -18.88 12.80 3.87
N PHE A 323 -20.00 13.48 4.13
CA PHE A 323 -20.76 14.22 3.11
C PHE A 323 -20.39 15.70 2.98
N ASP A 324 -19.57 16.27 3.88
CA ASP A 324 -19.13 17.68 3.86
C ASP A 324 -17.60 17.86 3.89
N CYS A 325 -16.85 16.77 3.70
CA CYS A 325 -15.38 16.83 3.65
C CYS A 325 -14.85 17.62 2.43
N PRO A 326 -13.89 18.53 2.62
CA PRO A 326 -13.18 19.19 1.52
C PRO A 326 -12.49 18.18 0.62
N GLN A 327 -12.38 18.50 -0.67
CA GLN A 327 -11.63 17.68 -1.61
C GLN A 327 -10.39 18.42 -2.07
N VAL A 328 -9.27 17.71 -2.17
CA VAL A 328 -8.04 18.24 -2.74
C VAL A 328 -7.61 17.38 -3.91
N GLN A 329 -6.99 18.00 -4.92
CA GLN A 329 -6.35 17.33 -6.02
C GLN A 329 -4.83 17.44 -5.85
N CYS A 330 -4.13 16.31 -5.94
CA CYS A 330 -2.68 16.28 -6.00
C CYS A 330 -2.21 16.92 -7.30
N VAL A 331 -1.28 17.88 -7.21
CA VAL A 331 -0.67 18.56 -8.34
C VAL A 331 0.81 18.24 -8.50
N GLU A 332 1.46 17.83 -7.41
CA GLU A 332 2.87 17.45 -7.39
C GLU A 332 3.02 16.11 -6.67
N GLN A 333 3.75 15.18 -7.29
CA GLN A 333 3.94 13.84 -6.74
C GLN A 333 4.53 13.90 -5.32
N TYR A 334 3.93 13.14 -4.41
CA TYR A 334 4.42 12.98 -3.06
C TYR A 334 4.64 11.50 -2.76
N VAL A 335 5.81 11.15 -2.26
CA VAL A 335 6.14 9.79 -1.81
C VAL A 335 6.15 9.78 -0.29
N ALA A 336 5.26 8.97 0.30
CA ALA A 336 5.19 8.76 1.74
C ALA A 336 6.56 8.37 2.31
N GLN A 337 6.96 9.07 3.38
CA GLN A 337 8.18 8.83 4.13
C GLN A 337 7.92 7.96 5.37
N GLN A 338 6.70 8.03 5.92
CA GLN A 338 6.23 7.23 7.04
C GLN A 338 5.06 6.31 6.64
N ALA A 339 4.80 5.27 7.43
CA ALA A 339 3.76 4.29 7.14
C ALA A 339 2.32 4.84 7.26
N ASP A 340 2.14 5.88 8.07
CA ASP A 340 0.86 6.59 8.23
C ASP A 340 0.64 7.65 7.13
N GLU A 341 1.60 7.84 6.21
CA GLU A 341 1.50 8.82 5.12
C GLU A 341 0.92 8.21 3.84
N LEU A 342 0.22 9.04 3.08
CA LEU A 342 -0.44 8.70 1.83
C LEU A 342 0.39 9.22 0.65
N SER A 343 1.07 8.35 -0.10
CA SER A 343 1.76 8.75 -1.34
C SER A 343 0.75 9.24 -2.38
N LEU A 344 0.97 10.37 -3.03
CA LEU A 344 0.05 10.95 -4.01
C LEU A 344 0.69 11.05 -5.39
N GLU A 345 -0.06 10.69 -6.42
CA GLU A 345 0.31 10.92 -7.83
C GLU A 345 -0.46 12.14 -8.37
N PRO A 346 0.08 12.87 -9.36
CA PRO A 346 -0.64 13.97 -9.99
C PRO A 346 -2.04 13.54 -10.47
N ALA A 347 -3.06 14.35 -10.16
CA ALA A 347 -4.48 14.10 -10.37
C ALA A 347 -5.19 13.13 -9.42
N ASP A 348 -4.49 12.57 -8.41
CA ASP A 348 -5.18 11.91 -7.30
C ASP A 348 -6.11 12.88 -6.58
N ILE A 349 -7.34 12.43 -6.29
CA ILE A 349 -8.33 13.20 -5.54
C ILE A 349 -8.48 12.59 -4.15
N VAL A 350 -8.42 13.43 -3.12
CA VAL A 350 -8.47 13.01 -1.72
C VAL A 350 -9.57 13.77 -0.97
N ASN A 351 -10.42 13.02 -0.26
CA ASN A 351 -11.36 13.59 0.70
C ASN A 351 -10.60 13.89 2.01
N VAL A 352 -10.58 15.15 2.46
CA VAL A 352 -9.87 15.59 3.67
C VAL A 352 -10.74 15.33 4.89
N ILE A 353 -10.24 14.50 5.81
CA ILE A 353 -10.89 14.16 7.08
C ILE A 353 -10.50 15.17 8.17
N CYS A 354 -9.21 15.49 8.25
CA CYS A 354 -8.65 16.37 9.27
C CYS A 354 -7.59 17.29 8.65
N LYS A 355 -7.50 18.54 9.13
CA LYS A 355 -6.50 19.53 8.74
C LYS A 355 -5.69 19.92 9.99
N THR A 356 -4.36 19.80 9.95
CA THR A 356 -3.49 20.33 11.01
C THR A 356 -3.02 21.75 10.69
N ASN A 357 -2.61 22.49 11.73
CA ASN A 357 -2.08 23.85 11.59
C ASN A 357 -0.70 23.91 10.92
N GLU A 358 0.04 22.79 10.86
CA GLU A 358 1.35 22.68 10.22
C GLU A 358 1.27 22.32 8.72
N GLY A 359 0.08 22.38 8.11
CA GLY A 359 -0.08 22.10 6.68
C GLY A 359 0.03 20.62 6.33
N VAL A 360 -0.30 19.73 7.25
CA VAL A 360 -0.44 18.29 6.99
C VAL A 360 -1.91 17.90 7.15
N TYR A 361 -2.48 17.23 6.14
CA TYR A 361 -3.88 16.83 6.12
C TYR A 361 -3.99 15.30 6.24
N GLU A 362 -5.02 14.82 6.92
CA GLU A 362 -5.44 13.42 6.87
C GLU A 362 -6.58 13.28 5.87
N GLY A 363 -6.56 12.25 5.03
CA GLY A 363 -7.65 12.04 4.08
C GLY A 363 -7.72 10.63 3.49
N ILE A 364 -8.78 10.40 2.72
CA ILE A 364 -9.03 9.15 1.99
C ILE A 364 -8.98 9.42 0.48
N ARG A 365 -8.07 8.75 -0.22
CA ARG A 365 -7.97 8.82 -1.69
C ARG A 365 -9.19 8.17 -2.33
N LEU A 366 -9.81 8.86 -3.29
CA LEU A 366 -11.05 8.41 -3.92
C LEU A 366 -10.89 7.19 -4.81
N SER A 367 -9.72 6.99 -5.43
CA SER A 367 -9.50 5.94 -6.42
C SER A 367 -9.44 4.53 -5.82
N ASP A 368 -8.92 4.40 -4.59
CA ASP A 368 -8.70 3.11 -3.94
C ASP A 368 -9.16 3.05 -2.47
N GLY A 369 -9.59 4.18 -1.90
CA GLY A 369 -10.03 4.26 -0.51
C GLY A 369 -8.90 4.24 0.52
N GLN A 370 -7.64 4.38 0.11
CA GLN A 370 -6.52 4.41 1.06
C GLN A 370 -6.59 5.69 1.92
N LYS A 371 -6.45 5.50 3.24
CA LYS A 371 -6.39 6.58 4.24
C LYS A 371 -4.93 6.85 4.63
N GLY A 372 -4.57 8.12 4.80
CA GLY A 372 -3.29 8.51 5.40
C GLY A 372 -3.06 10.02 5.43
N TRP A 373 -1.92 10.42 5.98
CA TRP A 373 -1.48 11.81 6.10
C TRP A 373 -0.70 12.28 4.87
N PHE A 374 -0.86 13.52 4.45
CA PHE A 374 -0.14 14.09 3.31
C PHE A 374 0.05 15.60 3.46
N PRO A 375 1.13 16.17 2.90
CA PRO A 375 1.38 17.60 2.94
C PRO A 375 0.41 18.37 2.04
N VAL A 376 -0.15 19.47 2.55
CA VAL A 376 -1.02 20.36 1.78
C VAL A 376 -0.30 20.97 0.59
N ALA A 377 1.01 21.20 0.71
CA ALA A 377 1.84 21.83 -0.31
C ALA A 377 1.80 21.11 -1.67
N ASN A 378 1.54 19.80 -1.66
CA ASN A 378 1.45 18.96 -2.86
C ASN A 378 0.05 18.96 -3.50
N THR A 379 -0.90 19.71 -2.94
CA THR A 379 -2.32 19.63 -3.28
C THR A 379 -2.95 21.01 -3.49
N ILE A 380 -4.03 21.04 -4.28
CA ILE A 380 -4.88 22.23 -4.46
C ILE A 380 -6.32 21.86 -4.09
N GLU A 381 -6.99 22.71 -3.33
CA GLU A 381 -8.38 22.51 -2.92
C GLU A 381 -9.34 22.63 -4.11
N ILE A 382 -10.21 21.64 -4.28
CA ILE A 382 -11.27 21.64 -5.30
C ILE A 382 -12.44 22.45 -4.75
N THR A 383 -12.49 23.72 -5.11
CA THR A 383 -13.53 24.66 -4.63
C THR A 383 -14.87 24.54 -5.37
N ASN A 384 -14.89 23.95 -6.56
CA ASN A 384 -16.09 23.85 -7.38
C ASN A 384 -17.07 22.78 -6.85
N GLU A 385 -18.20 23.22 -6.32
CA GLU A 385 -19.24 22.37 -5.71
C GLU A 385 -19.83 21.33 -6.69
N HIS A 386 -19.98 21.66 -7.97
CA HIS A 386 -20.44 20.71 -8.99
C HIS A 386 -19.43 19.58 -9.23
N VAL A 387 -18.14 19.91 -9.24
CA VAL A 387 -17.06 18.91 -9.37
C VAL A 387 -17.02 18.03 -8.12
N ARG A 388 -17.14 18.62 -6.92
CA ARG A 388 -17.22 17.87 -5.65
C ARG A 388 -18.39 16.89 -5.65
N ARG A 389 -19.60 17.35 -5.99
CA ARG A 389 -20.80 16.49 -6.09
C ARG A 389 -20.63 15.39 -7.14
N LYS A 390 -20.03 15.68 -8.29
CA LYS A 390 -19.79 14.67 -9.33
C LYS A 390 -18.86 13.56 -8.83
N ASN A 391 -17.75 13.92 -8.18
CA ASN A 391 -16.80 12.96 -7.61
C ASN A 391 -17.46 12.08 -6.53
N LEU A 392 -18.27 12.69 -5.65
CA LEU A 392 -19.05 11.98 -4.63
C LEU A 392 -20.07 11.00 -5.24
N LEU A 393 -20.80 11.43 -6.27
CA LEU A 393 -21.77 10.59 -6.98
C LEU A 393 -21.11 9.43 -7.73
N GLU A 394 -19.95 9.66 -8.36
CA GLU A 394 -19.18 8.59 -9.01
C GLU A 394 -18.71 7.56 -7.98
N ARG A 395 -18.16 7.99 -6.83
CA ARG A 395 -17.80 7.08 -5.72
C ARG A 395 -19.01 6.31 -5.20
N TYR A 396 -20.14 6.98 -4.97
CA TYR A 396 -21.36 6.34 -4.47
C TYR A 396 -21.93 5.33 -5.47
N ARG A 397 -21.90 5.64 -6.78
CA ARG A 397 -22.30 4.72 -7.84
C ARG A 397 -21.40 3.48 -7.89
N VAL A 398 -20.08 3.66 -7.74
CA VAL A 398 -19.11 2.55 -7.66
C VAL A 398 -19.33 1.70 -6.40
N SER A 399 -19.58 2.35 -5.25
CA SER A 399 -19.85 1.68 -3.97
C SER A 399 -21.18 0.91 -3.96
N GLN A 400 -22.26 1.52 -4.46
CA GLN A 400 -23.56 0.83 -4.61
C GLN A 400 -23.48 -0.34 -5.58
N ALA A 401 -22.77 -0.20 -6.71
CA ALA A 401 -22.56 -1.31 -7.62
C ALA A 401 -21.84 -2.48 -6.93
N SER A 402 -20.85 -2.19 -6.07
CA SER A 402 -20.16 -3.19 -5.26
C SER A 402 -21.08 -3.85 -4.20
N ASN A 403 -21.98 -3.10 -3.58
CA ASN A 403 -22.90 -3.61 -2.55
C ASN A 403 -24.08 -4.41 -3.13
N MET A 404 -24.69 -3.98 -4.24
CA MET A 404 -25.74 -4.75 -4.93
C MET A 404 -25.25 -6.13 -5.41
N LEU A 405 -23.93 -6.28 -5.63
CA LEU A 405 -23.28 -7.54 -5.99
C LEU A 405 -22.96 -8.44 -4.77
N LYS A 406 -22.97 -7.90 -3.55
CA LYS A 406 -22.86 -8.69 -2.32
C LYS A 406 -24.21 -9.30 -1.94
N ASP A 407 -25.30 -8.56 -2.12
CA ASP A 407 -26.65 -9.03 -1.81
C ASP A 407 -27.16 -10.09 -2.82
N SER A 408 -26.68 -10.10 -4.06
CA SER A 408 -27.01 -11.13 -5.05
C SER A 408 -26.34 -12.48 -4.80
N LYS A 409 -25.39 -12.58 -3.85
CA LYS A 409 -24.82 -13.85 -3.39
C LYS A 409 -25.65 -14.54 -2.30
N TYR A 410 -26.65 -13.84 -1.74
CA TYR A 410 -27.52 -14.36 -0.68
C TYR A 410 -28.99 -14.53 -1.12
N ARG A 411 -29.26 -14.55 -2.43
CA ARG A 411 -30.57 -14.89 -3.00
C ARG A 411 -30.49 -16.05 -3.96
#